data_AF-A0A3B0MHJ1-F1
#
_entry.id   AF-A0A3B0MHJ1-F1
#
_cell.length_a   1.000
_cell.length_b   1.000
_cell.length_c   1.000
_cell.angle_alpha   90.00
_cell.angle_beta   90.00
_cell.angle_gamma   90.00
#
_symmetry.space_group_name_H-M   'P 1'
#
loop_
_entity.id
_entity.type
_entity.pdbx_description
1 polymer ?
#
loop_
_entity_poly.entity_id
_entity_poly.type
_entity_poly.pdbx_seq_one_letter_code
_entity_poly.pdbx_strand_id
1 'polypeptide(L)' 'MSTIEGSGFIYPKVPAAPANHAKSMIIDDELYVVGSDNLYPGHLSEFNYVVEDKKAVEELISEYW' A
#
# COMPACT_ATOMS: atom_id res chain seq x y z
N MET A 1 -11.95 17.97 3.03
CA MET A 1 -10.75 17.41 2.38
C MET A 1 -10.95 17.60 0.88
N SER A 2 -10.26 18.56 0.25
CA SER A 2 -10.53 18.92 -1.16
C SER A 2 -9.68 18.04 -2.08
N THR A 3 -10.33 17.18 -2.85
CA THR A 3 -9.71 16.52 -4.00
C THR A 3 -9.64 17.52 -5.15
N ILE A 4 -8.49 17.60 -5.82
CA ILE A 4 -8.33 18.38 -7.05
C ILE A 4 -9.36 17.88 -8.08
N GLU A 5 -9.98 18.77 -8.84
CA GLU A 5 -10.96 18.39 -9.87
C GLU A 5 -10.27 17.61 -10.99
N GLY A 6 -10.28 16.27 -10.89
CA GLY A 6 -9.63 15.36 -11.84
C GLY A 6 -10.52 14.85 -12.98
N SER A 7 -11.82 15.18 -12.98
CA SER A 7 -12.75 14.77 -14.05
C SER A 7 -12.79 15.82 -15.17
N GLY A 8 -12.51 15.41 -16.41
CA GLY A 8 -12.66 16.28 -17.58
C GLY A 8 -14.12 16.58 -17.94
N PHE A 9 -14.33 17.52 -18.86
CA PHE A 9 -15.65 18.06 -19.26
C PHE A 9 -16.71 17.03 -19.71
N ILE A 10 -16.30 15.82 -20.09
CA ILE A 10 -17.16 14.82 -20.75
C ILE A 10 -17.70 13.77 -19.76
N TYR A 11 -17.02 13.55 -18.62
CA TYR A 11 -17.35 12.48 -17.69
C TYR A 11 -17.77 13.01 -16.32
N PRO A 12 -18.76 12.37 -15.65
CA PRO A 12 -19.18 12.77 -14.33
C PRO A 12 -18.05 12.64 -13.30
N LYS A 13 -18.10 13.47 -12.26
CA LYS A 13 -17.15 13.45 -11.14
C LYS A 13 -17.11 12.06 -10.52
N VAL A 14 -15.94 11.45 -10.50
CA VAL A 14 -15.71 10.20 -9.77
C VAL A 14 -15.46 10.57 -8.30
N PRO A 15 -16.18 9.99 -7.33
CA PRO A 15 -15.83 10.14 -5.92
C PRO A 15 -14.39 9.73 -5.70
N ALA A 16 -13.64 10.51 -4.91
CA ALA A 16 -12.28 10.14 -4.60
C ALA A 16 -12.28 8.84 -3.79
N ALA A 17 -11.72 7.78 -4.37
CA ALA A 17 -11.37 6.59 -3.61
C ALA A 17 -10.14 6.92 -2.74
N PRO A 18 -10.05 6.39 -1.50
CA PRO A 18 -8.83 6.51 -0.72
C PRO A 18 -7.69 5.85 -1.50
N ALA A 19 -6.65 6.63 -1.83
CA ALA A 19 -5.48 6.10 -2.51
C ALA A 19 -4.67 5.23 -1.53
N ASN A 20 -4.36 4.00 -1.93
CA ASN A 20 -3.46 3.15 -1.15
C ASN A 20 -2.00 3.57 -1.42
N HIS A 21 -1.25 3.82 -0.34
CA HIS A 21 0.17 4.20 -0.39
C HIS A 21 1.07 3.23 0.39
N ALA A 22 0.53 2.13 0.90
CA ALA A 22 1.35 1.11 1.55
C ALA A 22 2.31 0.48 0.55
N LYS A 23 3.49 0.14 1.05
CA LYS A 23 4.46 -0.69 0.35
C LYS A 23 4.73 -1.90 1.22
N SER A 24 3.92 -2.93 1.01
CA SER A 24 4.03 -4.19 1.70
C SER A 24 3.91 -5.35 0.73
N MET A 25 4.51 -6.48 1.11
CA MET A 25 4.40 -7.76 0.40
C MET A 25 4.24 -8.87 1.43
N ILE A 26 3.13 -9.61 1.35
CA ILE A 26 2.88 -10.81 2.16
C ILE A 26 3.34 -12.01 1.35
N ILE A 27 4.05 -12.94 1.97
CA ILE A 27 4.62 -14.13 1.33
C ILE A 27 4.11 -15.36 2.08
N ASP A 28 3.36 -16.19 1.35
CA ASP A 28 2.81 -17.49 1.79
C ASP A 28 2.06 -17.50 3.13
N ASP A 29 1.56 -16.33 3.58
CA ASP A 29 1.01 -16.12 4.93
C ASP A 29 1.98 -16.50 6.08
N GLU A 30 3.29 -16.49 5.81
CA GLU A 30 4.33 -16.85 6.78
C GLU A 30 5.23 -15.67 7.18
N LEU A 31 5.40 -14.69 6.28
CA LEU A 31 6.16 -13.46 6.54
C LEU A 31 5.68 -12.30 5.67
N TYR A 32 6.09 -11.08 6.01
CA TYR A 32 5.88 -9.94 5.14
C TYR A 32 7.06 -8.96 5.15
N VAL A 33 7.19 -8.22 4.04
CA VAL A 33 8.06 -7.05 3.93
C VAL A 33 7.21 -5.80 4.08
N VAL A 34 7.68 -4.83 4.86
CA VAL A 34 7.06 -3.51 4.99
C VAL A 34 8.13 -2.42 5.02
N GLY A 35 7.88 -1.31 4.32
CA GLY A 35 8.81 -0.19 4.34
C GLY A 35 8.43 0.92 3.38
N SER A 36 9.46 1.59 2.86
CA SER A 36 9.30 2.75 1.98
C SER A 36 9.43 2.40 0.49
N ASP A 37 10.05 1.27 0.17
CA ASP A 37 10.40 0.88 -1.19
C ASP A 37 9.18 0.42 -1.98
N ASN A 38 8.94 1.03 -3.14
CA ASN A 38 7.83 0.63 -3.99
C ASN A 38 8.23 -0.55 -4.87
N LEU A 39 7.26 -1.38 -5.23
CA LEU A 39 7.48 -2.49 -6.17
C LEU A 39 7.78 -2.04 -7.62
N TYR A 40 7.39 -0.82 -7.98
CA TYR A 40 7.74 -0.24 -9.27
C TYR A 40 9.19 0.29 -9.25
N PRO A 41 9.87 0.36 -10.41
CA PRO A 41 11.25 0.86 -10.46
C PRO A 41 11.39 2.27 -9.85
N GLY A 42 12.21 2.36 -8.80
CA GLY A 42 12.60 3.60 -8.14
C GLY A 42 14.12 3.70 -7.99
N HIS A 43 14.64 4.92 -7.93
CA HIS A 43 16.07 5.19 -7.74
C HIS A 43 16.30 6.11 -6.54
N LEU A 44 15.59 5.83 -5.45
CA LEU A 44 15.64 6.59 -4.20
C LEU A 44 16.33 5.78 -3.11
N SER A 45 16.75 6.47 -2.06
CA SER A 45 17.22 5.80 -0.84
C SER A 45 16.01 5.28 -0.07
N GLU A 46 15.78 3.98 -0.12
CA GLU A 46 14.64 3.32 0.51
C GLU A 46 15.10 2.38 1.64
N PHE A 47 14.18 2.00 2.52
CA PHE A 47 14.44 1.09 3.63
C PHE A 47 13.23 0.20 3.92
N ASN A 48 13.47 -1.09 4.19
CA ASN A 48 12.43 -2.07 4.50
C ASN A 48 12.81 -2.93 5.71
N TYR A 49 11.78 -3.41 6.41
CA TYR A 49 11.89 -4.51 7.36
C TYR A 49 11.28 -5.78 6.76
N VAL A 50 11.87 -6.92 7.12
CA VAL A 50 11.28 -8.25 6.91
C VAL A 50 10.80 -8.74 8.28
N VAL A 51 9.55 -9.15 8.36
CA VAL A 51 8.93 -9.64 9.59
C VAL A 51 8.47 -11.07 9.37
N GLU A 52 9.12 -12.00 10.08
CA GLU A 52 8.80 -13.43 10.09
C GLU A 52 8.36 -13.81 11.51
N ASP A 53 7.08 -13.56 11.80
CA ASP A 53 6.45 -13.93 13.06
C ASP A 53 4.98 -14.25 12.79
N LYS A 54 4.56 -15.47 13.13
CA LYS A 54 3.22 -15.98 12.82
C LYS A 54 2.11 -15.05 13.34
N LYS A 55 2.24 -14.55 14.56
CA LYS A 55 1.21 -13.71 15.16
C LYS A 55 1.13 -12.35 14.48
N ALA A 56 2.28 -11.73 14.20
CA ALA A 56 2.34 -10.46 13.49
C ALA A 56 1.78 -10.57 12.06
N VAL A 57 2.04 -11.69 11.38
CA VAL A 57 1.50 -11.96 10.04
C VAL A 57 -0.02 -12.13 10.08
N GLU A 58 -0.53 -12.94 11.00
CA GLU A 58 -1.98 -13.12 11.20
C GLU A 58 -2.68 -11.78 11.50
N GLU A 59 -2.07 -10.92 12.33
CA GLU A 59 -2.58 -9.59 12.66
C GLU A 59 -2.57 -8.64 11.45
N LEU A 60 -1.50 -8.63 10.65
CA LEU A 60 -1.46 -7.83 9.42
C LEU A 60 -2.57 -8.27 8.44
N ILE A 61 -2.76 -9.58 8.26
CA ILE A 61 -3.79 -10.11 7.37
C ILE A 61 -5.19 -9.77 7.89
N SER A 62 -5.46 -9.88 9.20
CA SER A 62 -6.81 -9.64 9.72
C SER A 62 -7.20 -8.16 9.79
N GLU A 63 -6.25 -7.27 10.09
CA GLU A 63 -6.54 -5.87 10.37
C GLU A 63 -6.29 -4.94 9.17
N TYR A 64 -5.45 -5.35 8.21
CA TYR A 64 -5.07 -4.49 7.08
C TYR A 64 -5.46 -5.02 5.70
N TRP A 65 -5.40 -6.33 5.46
CA TRP A 65 -5.67 -6.94 4.14
C TRP A 65 -7.17 -7.19 3.90
#